data_AF-A0A8T4EM54-F1
#
_entry.id   AF-A0A8T4EM54-F1
#
_cell.length_a   1.000
_cell.length_b   1.000
_cell.length_c   1.000
_cell.angle_alpha   90.00
_cell.angle_beta   90.00
_cell.angle_gamma   90.00
#
_symmetry.space_group_name_H-M   'P 1'
#
loop_
_entity.id
_entity.type
_entity.pdbx_description
1 polymer ?
#
loop_
_entity_poly.entity_id
_entity_poly.type
_entity_poly.pdbx_seq_one_letter_code
_entity_poly.pdbx_strand_id
1 'polypeptide(L)' 'MGRKKKKKVNAKAERYAKFHKEKPANTTFVAPDLTPEQMKQRQEDEQKISFFLRRNRNPPTKEISERKMRSKR' A
#
# COMPACT_ATOMS: atom_id res chain seq x y z
N MET A 1 18.99 54.54 -2.38
CA MET A 1 18.59 53.12 -2.54
C MET A 1 19.58 52.20 -1.79
N GLY A 2 19.34 51.96 -0.50
CA GLY A 2 20.25 51.16 0.34
C GLY A 2 20.19 49.66 0.01
N ARG A 3 21.32 49.06 -0.39
CA ARG A 3 21.44 47.62 -0.66
C ARG A 3 21.30 46.84 0.65
N LYS A 4 20.17 46.14 0.83
CA LYS A 4 19.94 45.26 1.99
C LYS A 4 21.04 44.18 2.03
N LYS A 5 21.78 44.11 3.15
CA LYS A 5 22.84 43.10 3.36
C LYS A 5 22.22 41.70 3.37
N LYS A 6 22.75 40.79 2.54
CA LYS A 6 22.35 39.37 2.53
C LYS A 6 22.74 38.76 3.87
N LYS A 7 21.76 38.35 4.68
CA LYS A 7 22.02 37.61 5.93
C LYS A 7 22.64 36.26 5.56
N LYS A 8 23.73 35.86 6.22
CA LYS A 8 24.33 34.52 6.07
C LYS A 8 23.27 33.50 6.48
N VAL A 9 22.77 32.73 5.52
CA VAL A 9 21.81 31.67 5.78
C VAL A 9 22.56 30.51 6.42
N ASN A 10 22.00 29.89 7.45
CA ASN A 10 22.63 28.75 8.12
C ASN A 10 22.78 27.58 7.13
N ALA A 11 23.97 26.97 7.02
CA ALA A 11 24.24 25.83 6.13
C ALA A 11 23.26 24.66 6.32
N LYS A 12 22.71 24.51 7.53
CA LYS A 12 21.64 23.55 7.80
C LYS A 12 20.36 23.88 7.02
N ALA A 13 19.94 25.14 6.99
CA ALA A 13 18.76 25.58 6.24
C ALA A 13 18.95 25.42 4.72
N GLU A 14 20.16 25.69 4.20
CA GLU A 14 20.48 25.45 2.79
C GLU A 14 20.48 23.96 2.43
N ARG A 15 20.96 23.08 3.32
CA ARG A 15 20.85 21.62 3.13
C ARG A 15 19.39 21.20 3.04
N TYR A 16 18.53 21.61 3.97
CA TYR A 16 17.12 21.24 3.97
C TYR A 16 16.30 21.87 2.83
N ALA A 17 16.71 23.02 2.29
CA ALA A 17 16.06 23.62 1.11
C ALA A 17 16.25 22.76 -0.16
N LYS A 18 17.40 22.08 -0.31
CA LYS A 18 17.61 21.12 -1.41
C LYS A 18 16.78 19.85 -1.25
N PHE A 19 16.32 19.58 -0.03
CA PHE A 19 15.43 18.47 0.30
C PHE A 19 14.01 18.95 0.57
N HIS A 20 13.57 20.03 -0.10
CA HIS A 20 12.13 20.22 -0.30
C HIS A 20 11.62 18.94 -0.96
N LYS A 21 11.12 18.06 -0.10
CA LYS A 21 10.31 16.90 -0.46
C LYS A 21 9.12 17.50 -1.19
N GLU A 22 9.27 17.70 -2.49
CA GLU A 22 8.14 17.58 -3.38
C GLU A 22 7.57 16.22 -3.03
N LYS A 23 6.56 16.22 -2.15
CA LYS A 23 5.76 15.03 -1.89
C LYS A 23 5.37 14.59 -3.28
N PRO A 24 5.65 13.33 -3.68
CA PRO A 24 5.29 12.87 -5.01
C PRO A 24 3.84 13.30 -5.22
N ALA A 25 3.63 14.20 -6.19
CA ALA A 25 2.32 14.75 -6.47
C ALA A 25 1.39 13.56 -6.55
N ASN A 26 0.40 13.50 -5.65
CA ASN A 26 -0.45 12.33 -5.40
C ASN A 26 -0.55 11.52 -6.69
N THR A 27 0.18 10.41 -6.79
CA THR A 27 0.07 9.53 -7.95
C THR A 27 -1.29 8.90 -7.77
N THR A 28 -2.33 9.60 -8.23
CA THR A 28 -3.70 9.14 -8.26
C THR A 28 -3.67 7.97 -9.22
N PHE A 29 -3.39 6.80 -8.66
CA PHE A 29 -3.51 5.55 -9.35
C PHE A 29 -5.01 5.37 -9.60
N VAL A 30 -5.43 5.74 -10.81
CA VAL A 30 -6.75 5.42 -11.31
C VAL A 30 -6.64 4.01 -11.86
N ALA A 31 -7.31 3.07 -11.21
CA ALA A 31 -7.41 1.72 -11.76
C ALA A 31 -8.12 1.82 -13.12
N PRO A 32 -7.65 1.08 -14.15
CA PRO A 32 -8.33 1.06 -15.43
C PRO A 32 -9.74 0.47 -15.27
N ASP A 33 -10.68 0.98 -16.05
CA ASP A 33 -12.02 0.41 -16.12
C ASP A 33 -11.93 -1.00 -16.72
N LEU A 34 -12.37 -1.99 -15.94
CA LEU A 34 -12.37 -3.39 -16.35
C LEU A 34 -13.70 -3.74 -17.00
N THR A 35 -13.66 -4.57 -18.04
CA THR A 35 -14.90 -5.15 -18.58
C THR A 35 -15.53 -6.11 -17.55
N PRO A 36 -16.84 -6.40 -17.63
CA PRO A 36 -17.49 -7.31 -16.69
C PRO A 36 -16.84 -8.70 -16.61
N GLU A 37 -16.33 -9.21 -17.73
CA GLU A 37 -15.61 -10.48 -17.79
C GLU A 37 -14.27 -10.41 -17.04
N GLN A 38 -13.51 -9.33 -17.23
CA GLN A 38 -12.24 -9.11 -16.54
C GLN A 38 -12.43 -8.90 -15.04
N MET A 39 -13.52 -8.24 -14.63
CA MET A 39 -13.88 -8.11 -13.22
C MET A 39 -14.14 -9.47 -12.58
N LYS A 40 -14.87 -10.35 -13.26
CA LYS A 40 -15.15 -11.71 -12.78
C LYS A 40 -13.86 -12.52 -12.63
N GLN A 41 -13.01 -12.48 -13.64
CA GLN A 41 -11.71 -13.17 -13.59
C GLN A 41 -10.86 -12.68 -12.42
N ARG A 42 -10.78 -11.36 -12.21
CA ARG A 42 -10.06 -10.78 -11.08
C ARG A 42 -10.59 -11.27 -9.74
N GLN A 43 -11.91 -11.33 -9.56
CA GLN A 43 -12.51 -11.83 -8.33
C GLN A 43 -12.17 -13.31 -8.08
N GLU A 44 -12.20 -14.14 -9.12
CA GLU A 44 -11.81 -15.56 -9.03
C GLU A 44 -10.34 -15.72 -8.63
N ASP A 45 -9.46 -14.89 -9.19
CA ASP A 45 -8.03 -14.93 -8.88
C ASP A 45 -7.75 -14.44 -7.45
N GLU A 46 -8.42 -13.37 -7.00
CA GLU A 46 -8.34 -12.89 -5.62
C GLU A 46 -8.79 -13.98 -4.62
N GLN A 47 -9.84 -14.75 -4.94
CA GLN A 47 -10.28 -15.88 -4.12
C GLN A 47 -9.23 -16.99 -4.05
N LYS A 48 -8.65 -17.39 -5.19
CA LYS A 48 -7.59 -18.41 -5.25
C LYS A 48 -6.35 -18.00 -4.44
N ILE A 49 -5.91 -16.75 -4.61
CA ILE A 49 -4.76 -16.19 -3.89
C ILE A 49 -5.06 -16.16 -2.39
N SER A 50 -6.24 -15.70 -1.99
CA SER A 50 -6.64 -15.64 -0.57
C SER A 50 -6.62 -17.03 0.08
N PHE A 51 -7.10 -18.05 -0.63
CA PHE A 51 -7.09 -19.42 -0.16
C PHE A 51 -5.66 -19.97 -0.05
N PHE A 52 -4.83 -19.76 -1.07
CA PHE A 52 -3.43 -20.16 -1.07
C PHE A 52 -2.67 -19.57 0.11
N LEU A 53 -2.80 -18.26 0.36
CA LEU A 53 -2.11 -17.58 1.45
C LEU A 53 -2.57 -18.12 2.83
N ARG A 54 -3.87 -18.35 3.00
CA ARG A 54 -4.43 -18.94 4.24
C ARG A 54 -4.01 -20.40 4.44
N ARG A 55 -3.81 -21.17 3.38
CA ARG A 55 -3.47 -22.59 3.49
C ARG A 55 -1.98 -22.81 3.69
N ASN A 56 -1.15 -22.10 2.91
CA ASN A 56 0.28 -22.38 2.80
C ASN A 56 1.15 -21.45 3.65
N ARG A 57 0.73 -20.19 3.84
CA ARG A 57 1.55 -19.20 4.55
C ARG A 57 1.18 -19.05 6.02
N ASN A 58 -0.11 -19.20 6.34
CA ASN A 58 -0.63 -19.17 7.72
C ASN A 58 -1.67 -20.28 7.92
N PRO A 59 -1.25 -21.56 7.96
CA PRO A 59 -2.19 -22.65 8.21
C PRO A 59 -2.94 -22.38 9.53
N PRO A 60 -4.27 -22.59 9.56
CA PRO A 60 -5.05 -22.36 10.78
C PRO A 60 -4.53 -23.27 11.90
N THR A 61 -4.47 -22.73 13.11
CA THR A 61 -4.10 -23.53 14.29
C THR A 61 -5.06 -24.71 14.45
N LYS A 62 -4.54 -25.84 14.94
CA LYS A 62 -5.28 -27.12 15.02
C LYS A 62 -6.63 -26.97 15.72
N GLU A 63 -6.68 -26.18 16.80
CA GLU A 63 -7.89 -25.87 17.56
C GLU A 63 -9.01 -25.22 16.73
N ILE A 64 -8.65 -24.31 15.82
CA ILE A 64 -9.62 -23.63 14.93
C ILE A 64 -10.17 -24.63 13.90
N SER A 65 -9.31 -25.54 13.41
CA SER A 65 -9.73 -26.58 12.47
C SER A 65 -10.69 -27.59 13.12
N GLU A 66 -10.40 -28.01 14.35
CA GLU A 66 -11.22 -28.96 15.10
C GLU A 66 -12.57 -28.37 15.49
N ARG A 67 -12.61 -27.10 15.92
CA ARG A 67 -13.87 -26.38 16.20
C ARG A 67 -14.76 -26.32 14.96
N LYS A 68 -14.18 -26.01 13.79
CA LYS A 68 -14.92 -25.99 12.52
C LYS A 68 -15.45 -27.37 12.11
N MET A 69 -14.68 -28.43 12.33
CA MET A 69 -15.13 -29.80 12.05
C MET A 69 -16.26 -30.26 12.97
N ARG A 70 -16.22 -29.86 14.25
CA ARG A 70 -17.30 -30.14 15.21
C ARG A 70 -18.57 -29.35 14.93
N SER A 71 -18.46 -28.09 14.49
CA SER A 71 -19.62 -27.24 14.15
C SER A 71 -20.33 -27.63 12.84
N LYS A 72 -19.65 -28.35 11.94
CA LYS A 72 -20.23 -28.81 10.67
C LYS A 72 -20.89 -30.18 10.77
N ARG A 73 -20.67 -30.90 11.87
CA ARG A 73 -21.38 -32.13 12.21
C ARG A 73 -22.64 -31.77 12.98
#